data_AF-A0A1C4DU08-F1
#
_entry.id   AF-A0A1C4DU08-F1
#
_cell.length_a   1.000
_cell.length_b   1.000
_cell.length_c   1.000
_cell.angle_alpha   90.00
_cell.angle_beta   90.00
_cell.angle_gamma   90.00
#
_symmetry.space_group_name_H-M   'P 1'
#
loop_
_entity.id
_entity.type
_entity.pdbx_description
1 polymer ?
#
loop_
_entity_poly.entity_id
_entity_poly.type
_entity_poly.pdbx_seq_one_letter_code
_entity_poly.pdbx_strand_id
1 'polypeptide(L)'
;NDLSNIATGSQNKIIMENPYKYDPLGSEILRVLSNNGTITIKGSISNGTLKNLEKIASDRGLILINKTKVPNTGYTQTNGKPIGSSELIKYIFKKK
;
A
#
# COMPACT_ATOMS: atom_id res chain seq x y z
N ASN A 1 4.49 -1.10 12.77
CA ASN A 1 3.10 -0.80 13.18
C ASN A 1 2.65 -1.86 14.14
N ASP A 2 2.39 -1.47 15.38
CA ASP A 2 1.72 -2.34 16.35
C ASP A 2 0.21 -2.15 16.17
N LEU A 3 -0.46 -3.20 15.71
CA LEU A 3 -1.91 -3.25 15.51
C LEU A 3 -2.56 -4.29 16.45
N SER A 4 -1.87 -4.71 17.50
CA SER A 4 -2.29 -5.76 18.43
C SER A 4 -3.68 -5.50 19.03
N ASN A 5 -4.00 -4.24 19.31
CA ASN A 5 -5.29 -3.82 19.86
C ASN A 5 -6.41 -3.67 18.81
N ILE A 6 -6.10 -3.89 17.53
CA ILE A 6 -7.08 -3.82 16.44
C ILE A 6 -7.59 -5.22 16.14
N ALA A 7 -8.91 -5.39 16.23
CA ALA A 7 -9.55 -6.67 15.97
C ALA A 7 -9.27 -7.15 14.53
N THR A 8 -9.05 -8.47 14.40
CA THR A 8 -8.89 -9.14 13.11
C THR A 8 -10.11 -8.87 12.23
N GLY A 9 -9.87 -8.58 10.95
CA GLY A 9 -10.92 -8.34 9.97
C GLY A 9 -11.81 -7.11 10.24
N SER A 10 -11.43 -6.21 11.13
CA SER A 10 -12.23 -5.03 11.49
C SER A 10 -12.17 -3.91 10.46
N GLN A 11 -11.17 -3.91 9.57
CA GLN A 11 -10.93 -2.81 8.64
C GLN A 11 -11.41 -3.18 7.23
N ASN A 12 -12.41 -2.46 6.71
CA ASN A 12 -12.88 -2.63 5.33
C ASN A 12 -12.00 -1.93 4.30
N LYS A 13 -11.19 -0.95 4.74
CA LYS A 13 -10.36 -0.12 3.87
C LYS A 13 -9.07 0.25 4.60
N ILE A 14 -7.94 0.02 3.94
CA ILE A 14 -6.61 0.45 4.40
C ILE A 14 -6.00 1.32 3.29
N ILE A 15 -5.36 2.43 3.67
CA ILE A 15 -4.67 3.33 2.75
C ILE A 15 -3.22 3.45 3.20
N MET A 16 -2.29 3.02 2.35
CA MET A 16 -0.85 3.10 2.56
C MET A 16 -0.28 4.18 1.64
N GLU A 17 0.05 5.32 2.22
CA GLU A 17 0.61 6.47 1.52
C GLU A 17 2.14 6.46 1.66
N ASN A 18 2.84 6.31 0.54
CA ASN A 18 4.30 6.27 0.43
C ASN A 18 5.00 5.34 1.45
N PRO A 19 4.78 4.01 1.40
CA PRO A 19 5.34 3.05 2.37
C PRO A 19 6.84 2.78 2.16
N TYR A 20 7.67 3.81 2.01
CA TYR A 20 9.12 3.67 1.81
C TYR A 20 9.76 2.96 3.02
N LYS A 21 10.44 1.83 2.77
CA LYS A 21 11.04 0.94 3.78
C LYS A 21 10.06 0.24 4.73
N TYR A 22 8.76 0.26 4.45
CA TYR A 22 7.73 -0.48 5.20
C TYR A 22 7.05 -1.51 4.30
N ASP A 23 6.78 -2.73 4.80
CA ASP A 23 5.98 -3.71 4.05
C ASP A 23 4.49 -3.31 4.09
N PRO A 24 3.89 -2.84 2.98
CA PRO A 24 2.52 -2.38 2.97
C PRO A 24 1.50 -3.52 3.03
N LEU A 25 1.95 -4.77 2.92
CA LEU A 25 1.13 -5.98 2.92
C LEU A 25 1.54 -6.92 4.06
N GLY A 26 2.22 -6.42 5.10
CA GLY A 26 2.69 -7.23 6.23
C GLY A 26 1.54 -7.96 6.96
N SER A 27 1.88 -9.00 7.71
CA SER A 27 0.91 -9.90 8.36
C SER A 27 -0.15 -9.16 9.18
N GLU A 28 0.24 -8.17 9.99
CA GLU A 28 -0.70 -7.39 10.80
C GLU A 28 -1.66 -6.55 9.95
N ILE A 29 -1.18 -5.99 8.82
CA ILE A 29 -2.03 -5.24 7.88
C ILE A 29 -3.09 -6.18 7.28
N LEU A 30 -2.68 -7.37 6.88
CA LEU A 30 -3.58 -8.36 6.29
C LEU A 30 -4.52 -8.98 7.33
N ARG A 31 -4.08 -9.12 8.58
CA ARG A 31 -4.88 -9.62 9.70
C ARG A 31 -6.06 -8.68 9.98
N VAL A 32 -5.82 -7.38 10.06
CA VAL A 32 -6.88 -6.42 10.38
C VAL A 32 -7.81 -6.14 9.19
N LEU A 33 -7.37 -6.39 7.95
CA LEU A 33 -8.19 -6.25 6.76
C LEU A 33 -9.31 -7.30 6.71
N SER A 34 -10.55 -6.86 6.55
CA SER A 34 -11.73 -7.72 6.40
C SER A 34 -11.69 -8.52 5.10
N ASN A 35 -12.42 -9.65 5.07
CA ASN A 35 -12.69 -10.34 3.81
C ASN A 35 -13.46 -9.40 2.89
N ASN A 36 -13.15 -9.38 1.61
CA ASN A 36 -13.61 -8.36 0.65
C ASN A 36 -13.15 -6.92 0.93
N GLY A 37 -12.36 -6.67 1.97
CA GLY A 37 -11.76 -5.37 2.26
C GLY A 37 -10.74 -4.96 1.20
N THR A 38 -10.46 -3.67 1.12
CA THR A 38 -9.53 -3.09 0.11
C THR A 38 -8.30 -2.47 0.74
N ILE A 39 -7.14 -2.64 0.08
CA ILE A 39 -5.91 -1.89 0.38
C ILE A 39 -5.59 -1.00 -0.81
N THR A 40 -5.48 0.30 -0.58
CA THR A 40 -4.90 1.25 -1.53
C THR A 40 -3.44 1.49 -1.16
N ILE A 41 -2.52 1.28 -2.10
CA ILE A 41 -1.09 1.54 -1.89
C ILE A 41 -0.63 2.57 -2.92
N LYS A 42 -0.10 3.69 -2.46
CA LYS A 42 0.42 4.75 -3.32
C LYS A 42 1.91 4.98 -3.04
N GLY A 43 2.73 5.11 -4.07
CA GLY A 43 4.12 5.52 -3.89
C GLY A 43 4.88 5.61 -5.20
N SER A 44 6.13 6.07 -5.11
CA SER A 44 6.97 6.27 -6.29
C SER A 44 7.45 4.94 -6.87
N ILE A 45 7.57 4.83 -8.19
CA ILE A 45 8.09 3.64 -8.88
C ILE A 45 9.52 3.30 -8.43
N SER A 46 10.31 4.32 -8.09
CA SER A 46 11.67 4.15 -7.56
C SER A 46 11.71 3.62 -6.13
N ASN A 47 10.56 3.51 -5.46
CA ASN A 47 10.46 2.90 -4.14
C ASN A 47 10.64 1.38 -4.26
N GLY A 48 11.78 0.87 -3.80
CA GLY A 48 12.06 -0.56 -3.76
C GLY A 48 10.99 -1.38 -3.04
N THR A 49 10.24 -0.80 -2.10
CA THR A 49 9.08 -1.43 -1.45
C THR A 49 8.01 -1.87 -2.45
N LEU A 50 7.77 -1.09 -3.52
CA LEU A 50 6.73 -1.38 -4.51
C LEU A 50 7.21 -2.39 -5.58
N LYS A 51 8.49 -2.77 -5.56
CA LYS A 51 9.02 -3.76 -6.49
C LYS A 51 8.32 -5.09 -6.26
N ASN A 52 7.80 -5.69 -7.35
CA ASN A 52 7.08 -6.96 -7.32
C ASN A 52 5.79 -6.95 -6.47
N LEU A 53 5.24 -5.78 -6.13
CA LEU A 53 4.08 -5.68 -5.23
C LEU A 53 2.87 -6.50 -5.72
N GLU A 54 2.62 -6.54 -7.02
CA GLU A 54 1.52 -7.30 -7.60
C GLU A 54 1.68 -8.81 -7.37
N LYS A 55 2.91 -9.33 -7.52
CA LYS A 55 3.23 -10.74 -7.25
C LYS A 55 3.06 -11.04 -5.75
N ILE A 56 3.63 -10.21 -4.89
CA ILE A 56 3.53 -10.35 -3.43
C ILE A 56 2.06 -10.30 -2.98
N ALA A 57 1.26 -9.40 -3.55
CA ALA A 57 -0.16 -9.29 -3.27
C ALA A 57 -0.91 -10.58 -3.66
N SER A 58 -0.65 -11.11 -4.85
CA SER A 58 -1.24 -12.37 -5.32
C SER A 58 -0.88 -13.54 -4.40
N ASP A 59 0.41 -13.68 -4.05
CA ASP A 59 0.91 -14.73 -3.14
C ASP A 59 0.28 -14.64 -1.74
N ARG A 60 -0.15 -13.43 -1.34
CA ARG A 60 -0.81 -13.14 -0.06
C ARG A 60 -2.35 -13.12 -0.16
N GLY A 61 -2.92 -13.65 -1.24
CA GLY A 61 -4.37 -13.83 -1.40
C GLY A 61 -5.15 -12.55 -1.73
N LEU A 62 -4.46 -11.52 -2.24
CA LEU A 62 -5.08 -10.29 -2.72
C LEU A 62 -5.25 -10.30 -4.24
N ILE A 63 -6.29 -9.63 -4.73
CA ILE A 63 -6.58 -9.44 -6.15
C ILE A 63 -6.34 -7.99 -6.52
N LEU A 64 -5.60 -7.73 -7.59
CA LEU A 64 -5.46 -6.38 -8.15
C LEU A 64 -6.78 -5.95 -8.80
N ILE A 65 -7.36 -4.86 -8.32
CA ILE A 65 -8.60 -4.27 -8.86
C ILE A 65 -8.29 -3.09 -9.78
N ASN A 66 -7.30 -2.27 -9.42
CA ASN A 66 -6.94 -1.11 -10.21
C ASN A 66 -5.46 -0.73 -10.03
N LYS A 67 -4.86 -0.20 -11.10
CA LYS A 67 -3.51 0.35 -11.13
C LYS A 67 -3.52 1.62 -11.97
N THR A 68 -3.27 2.77 -11.34
CA THR A 68 -3.22 4.07 -12.03
C THR A 68 -1.99 4.87 -11.66
N LYS A 69 -1.59 5.78 -12.54
CA LYS A 69 -0.62 6.84 -12.23
C LYS A 69 -1.36 8.03 -11.65
N VAL A 70 -0.77 8.67 -10.65
CA VAL A 70 -1.31 9.88 -10.02
C VAL A 70 -0.19 10.91 -9.81
N PRO A 71 -0.49 12.22 -9.81
CA PRO A 71 0.52 13.24 -9.50
C PRO A 71 1.13 13.03 -8.11
N ASN A 72 2.41 13.38 -7.96
CA ASN A 72 3.10 13.36 -6.67
C ASN A 72 2.83 14.61 -5.80
N THR A 73 1.87 15.45 -6.18
CA THR A 73 1.56 16.72 -5.52
C THR A 73 1.29 16.50 -4.03
N GLY A 74 1.99 17.25 -3.18
CA GLY A 74 1.86 17.15 -1.71
C GLY A 74 2.75 16.08 -1.05
N TYR A 75 3.62 15.39 -1.80
CA TYR A 75 4.59 14.45 -1.22
C TYR A 75 6.01 15.00 -1.25
N THR A 76 6.69 14.89 -0.12
CA THR A 76 8.13 15.17 0.02
C THR A 76 8.87 13.95 0.56
N GLN A 77 10.18 13.94 0.36
CA GLN A 77 11.10 13.06 1.06
C GLN A 77 11.19 13.43 2.55
N THR A 78 11.85 12.59 3.34
CA THR A 78 12.07 12.82 4.78
C THR A 78 12.88 14.08 5.09
N ASN A 79 13.66 14.57 4.12
CA ASN A 79 14.43 15.82 4.21
C ASN A 79 13.67 17.05 3.69
N GLY A 80 12.36 16.92 3.40
CA GLY A 80 11.53 18.01 2.87
C GLY A 80 11.69 18.29 1.37
N LYS A 81 12.63 17.64 0.67
CA LYS A 81 12.79 17.81 -0.78
C LYS A 81 11.66 17.12 -1.54
N PRO A 82 11.30 17.60 -2.75
CA PRO A 82 10.34 16.89 -3.59
C PRO A 82 10.77 15.45 -3.87
N ILE A 83 9.81 14.55 -4.02
CA ILE A 83 10.08 13.23 -4.59
C ILE A 83 10.50 13.43 -6.05
N GLY A 84 11.66 12.89 -6.45
CA GLY A 84 12.24 13.15 -7.76
C GLY A 84 11.43 12.65 -8.97
N SER A 85 10.39 11.83 -8.75
CA SER A 85 9.45 11.41 -9.78
C SER A 85 8.18 12.24 -9.69
N SER A 86 7.75 12.83 -10.81
CA SER A 86 6.52 13.63 -10.92
C SER A 86 5.23 12.83 -10.73
N GLU A 87 5.31 11.50 -10.82
CA GLU A 87 4.17 10.59 -10.73
C GLU A 87 4.38 9.52 -9.64
N LEU A 88 3.29 9.11 -9.02
CA LEU A 88 3.22 7.94 -8.15
C LEU A 88 2.35 6.87 -8.83
N ILE A 89 2.59 5.60 -8.53
CA ILE A 89 1.63 4.54 -8.86
C ILE A 89 0.69 4.36 -7.66
N LYS A 90 -0.60 4.25 -7.96
CA LYS A 90 -1.65 3.84 -7.05
C LYS A 90 -2.13 2.44 -7.43
N TYR A 91 -1.98 1.51 -6.50
CA TYR A 91 -2.57 0.18 -6.55
C TYR A 91 -3.82 0.13 -5.67
N ILE A 92 -4.84 -0.61 -6.13
CA ILE A 92 -5.98 -0.99 -5.31
C ILE A 92 -6.08 -2.51 -5.36
N PHE A 93 -5.92 -3.13 -4.20
CA PHE A 93 -6.06 -4.56 -4.01
C PHE A 93 -7.32 -4.87 -3.20
N LYS A 94 -7.94 -6.02 -3.44
CA LYS A 94 -9.06 -6.55 -2.65
C LYS A 94 -8.67 -7.89 -2.04
N LYS A 95 -9.00 -8.11 -0.77
CA LYS A 95 -8.83 -9.40 -0.10
C LYS A 95 -9.94 -10.37 -0.50
N LYS A 96 -9.54 -11.58 -0.88
CA LYS A 96 -10.46 -12.68 -1.18
C LYS A 96 -11.32 -13.01 0.03
#